data_AF-A0A6B3MU73-F1
#
_entry.id   AF-A0A6B3MU73-F1
#
_cell.length_a   1.000
_cell.length_b   1.000
_cell.length_c   1.000
_cell.angle_alpha   90.00
_cell.angle_beta   90.00
_cell.angle_gamma   90.00
#
_symmetry.space_group_name_H-M   'P 1'
#
loop_
_entity.id
_entity.type
_entity.pdbx_description
1 polymer ?
#
loop_
_entity_poly.entity_id
_entity_poly.type
_entity_poly.pdbx_seq_one_letter_code
_entity_poly.pdbx_strand_id
1 'polypeptide(L)' 'GSACSSATVAPSHVLLALGHPENLAYASIRFGIGRFNTMAEISLVAEHTITTIQSLRQSQAVKIN' A
#
# COMPACT_ATOMS: atom_id res chain seq x y z
N GLY A 1 2.41 2.86 -7.32
CA GLY A 1 3.10 2.85 -8.63
C GLY A 1 4.56 2.53 -8.41
N SER A 2 5.25 1.96 -9.40
CA SER A 2 6.65 1.47 -9.38
C SER A 2 7.72 2.55 -9.16
N ALA A 3 7.50 3.46 -8.21
CA ALA A 3 8.37 4.59 -7.89
C ALA A 3 9.57 4.19 -7.01
N CYS A 4 10.09 2.98 -7.17
CA CYS A 4 11.24 2.53 -6.38
C CYS A 4 12.59 3.07 -6.88
N SER A 5 12.62 4.05 -7.80
CA SER A 5 13.87 4.63 -8.31
C SER A 5 13.77 6.10 -8.78
N SER A 6 12.79 6.87 -8.28
CA SER A 6 12.74 8.33 -8.51
C SER A 6 13.22 9.07 -7.27
N ALA A 7 14.13 10.04 -7.45
CA ALA A 7 14.63 10.93 -6.38
C ALA A 7 13.53 11.81 -5.75
N THR A 8 12.29 11.73 -6.23
CA THR A 8 11.14 12.46 -5.74
C THR A 8 9.96 11.51 -5.55
N VAL A 9 9.44 11.44 -4.32
CA VAL A 9 8.25 10.67 -3.96
C VAL A 9 7.03 11.43 -4.42
N ALA A 10 6.60 11.18 -5.66
CA ALA A 10 5.35 11.72 -6.21
C ALA A 10 4.25 10.63 -6.16
N PRO A 11 2.96 11.01 -6.06
CA PRO A 11 1.86 10.06 -6.01
C PRO A 11 1.63 9.44 -7.40
N SER A 12 0.84 8.37 -7.45
CA SER A 12 0.50 7.75 -8.73
C SER A 12 -0.35 8.69 -9.61
N HIS A 13 0.21 9.14 -10.74
CA HIS A 13 -0.52 9.95 -11.72
C HIS A 13 -1.80 9.26 -12.24
N VAL A 14 -1.82 7.92 -12.30
CA VAL A 14 -3.01 7.14 -12.69
C VAL A 14 -4.12 7.28 -11.65
N LEU A 15 -3.80 7.11 -10.37
CA LEU A 15 -4.80 7.23 -9.31
C LEU A 15 -5.35 8.65 -9.20
N LEU A 16 -4.48 9.66 -9.38
CA LEU A 16 -4.90 11.06 -9.48
C LEU A 16 -5.84 11.30 -10.68
N ALA A 17 -5.50 10.77 -11.86
CA ALA A 17 -6.34 10.90 -13.05
C ALA A 17 -7.70 10.17 -12.90
N LEU A 18 -7.76 9.12 -12.07
CA LEU A 18 -8.99 8.44 -11.67
C LEU A 18 -9.77 9.20 -10.57
N GLY A 19 -9.31 10.39 -10.16
CA GLY A 19 -9.98 11.24 -9.18
C GLY A 19 -9.75 10.87 -7.72
N HIS A 20 -8.76 10.01 -7.41
CA HIS A 20 -8.43 9.72 -6.01
C HIS A 20 -7.67 10.89 -5.37
N PRO A 21 -7.95 11.21 -4.10
CA PRO A 21 -7.21 12.23 -3.37
C PRO A 21 -5.76 11.81 -3.16
N GLU A 22 -4.86 12.79 -3.06
CA GLU A 22 -3.41 12.58 -3.03
C GLU A 22 -2.96 11.68 -1.87
N ASN A 23 -3.56 11.84 -0.70
CA ASN A 23 -3.27 11.01 0.47
C ASN A 23 -3.57 9.52 0.22
N LEU A 24 -4.65 9.20 -0.49
CA LEU A 24 -4.98 7.82 -0.88
C LEU A 24 -4.07 7.33 -2.00
N ALA A 25 -3.68 8.20 -2.93
CA ALA A 25 -2.72 7.86 -3.98
C ALA A 25 -1.32 7.51 -3.41
N TYR A 26 -0.90 8.16 -2.32
CA TYR A 26 0.30 7.78 -1.56
C TYR A 26 0.12 6.52 -0.73
N ALA A 27 -1.07 6.31 -0.14
CA ALA A 27 -1.36 5.14 0.70
C ALA A 27 -1.71 3.86 -0.11
N SER A 28 -1.58 3.89 -1.43
CA SER A 28 -1.98 2.80 -2.31
C SER A 28 -0.89 1.74 -2.52
N ILE A 29 -1.28 0.47 -2.41
CA ILE A 29 -0.42 -0.70 -2.64
C ILE A 29 -0.98 -1.51 -3.82
N ARG A 30 -0.10 -2.04 -4.69
CA ARG A 30 -0.47 -2.94 -5.79
C ARG A 30 0.12 -4.32 -5.53
N PHE A 31 -0.76 -5.32 -5.39
CA PHE A 31 -0.35 -6.72 -5.33
C PHE A 31 -0.36 -7.32 -6.75
N GLY A 32 0.73 -7.98 -7.12
CA GLY A 32 0.80 -8.80 -8.32
C GLY A 32 0.62 -10.26 -7.95
N ILE A 33 -0.34 -10.94 -8.57
CA ILE A 33 -0.60 -12.37 -8.39
C ILE A 33 -0.53 -13.02 -9.77
N GLY A 34 0.16 -14.15 -9.89
CA GLY A 34 0.40 -14.84 -11.14
C GLY A 34 0.61 -16.34 -10.99
N ARG A 35 1.01 -16.98 -12.10
CA ARG A 35 1.11 -18.45 -12.24
C ARG A 35 1.88 -19.16 -11.12
N PHE A 36 2.88 -18.50 -10.56
CA PHE A 36 3.81 -19.11 -9.61
C PHE A 36 3.45 -18.85 -8.15
N ASN A 37 2.37 -18.12 -7.88
CA ASN A 37 1.92 -17.93 -6.50
C ASN A 37 1.14 -19.14 -6.00
N THR A 38 1.37 -19.48 -4.74
CA THR A 38 0.63 -20.49 -4.01
C THR A 38 -0.42 -19.85 -3.11
N MET A 39 -1.46 -20.61 -2.76
CA MET A 39 -2.46 -20.15 -1.78
C MET A 39 -1.84 -19.86 -0.41
N ALA A 40 -0.81 -20.62 -0.01
CA ALA A 40 -0.12 -20.39 1.25
C ALA A 40 0.58 -19.02 1.28
N GLU A 41 1.26 -18.65 0.18
CA GLU A 41 1.89 -17.33 0.05
C GLU A 41 0.87 -16.19 0.06
N ILE A 42 -0.27 -16.37 -0.61
CA ILE A 42 -1.34 -15.36 -0.62
C ILE A 42 -1.89 -15.15 0.80
N SER A 43 -2.16 -16.23 1.52
CA SER A 43 -2.63 -16.17 2.91
C SER A 43 -1.62 -15.48 3.82
N LEU A 44 -0.33 -15.81 3.67
CA LEU A 44 0.76 -15.19 4.41
C LEU A 44 0.81 -13.68 4.16
N VAL A 45 0.81 -13.25 2.90
CA VAL A 45 0.84 -11.83 2.53
C VAL A 45 -0.39 -11.09 3.09
N ALA A 46 -1.58 -11.71 3.04
CA ALA A 46 -2.80 -11.12 3.57
C ALA A 46 -2.69 -10.88 5.09
N GLU A 47 -2.26 -11.88 5.86
CA GLU A 47 -2.09 -11.79 7.32
C GLU A 47 -1.11 -10.68 7.71
N HIS A 48 0.06 -10.65 7.06
CA HIS A 48 1.06 -9.62 7.30
C HIS A 48 0.57 -8.22 6.93
N THR A 49 -0.13 -8.09 5.80
CA THR A 49 -0.67 -6.80 5.33
C THR A 49 -1.68 -6.26 6.34
N ILE A 50 -2.62 -7.09 6.80
CA ILE A 50 -3.63 -6.70 7.78
C ILE A 50 -2.97 -6.26 9.09
N THR A 51 -2.07 -7.08 9.62
CA THR A 51 -1.37 -6.83 10.89
C THR A 51 -0.57 -5.52 10.83
N THR A 52 0.13 -5.28 9.71
CA THR A 52 0.92 -4.05 9.49
C THR A 52 0.02 -2.83 9.43
N ILE A 53 -1.08 -2.87 8.67
CA ILE A 53 -2.03 -1.76 8.57
C ILE A 53 -2.65 -1.44 9.93
N GLN A 54 -3.02 -2.46 10.71
CA GLN A 54 -3.55 -2.28 12.06
C GLN A 54 -2.53 -1.58 12.98
N SER A 55 -1.28 -2.04 12.97
CA SER A 55 -0.18 -1.43 13.75
C SER A 55 0.08 0.03 13.35
N LEU A 56 0.12 0.34 12.06
CA LEU A 56 0.30 1.70 11.56
C LEU A 56 -0.84 2.63 11.98
N ARG A 57 -2.10 2.15 11.93
CA ARG A 57 -3.26 2.92 12.37
C ARG A 57 -3.24 3.21 13.87
N GLN A 58 -2.85 2.23 14.70
CA GLN A 58 -2.68 2.42 16.14
C GLN A 58 -1.57 3.44 16.42
N SER A 59 -0.43 3.32 15.74
CA SER A 59 0.71 4.23 15.91
C SER A 59 0.39 5.66 15.47
N GLN A 60 -0.45 5.84 14.44
CA GLN A 60 -0.90 7.16 14.00
C GLN A 60 -1.89 7.78 14.99
N ALA A 61 -2.78 6.99 15.61
CA ALA A 61 -3.69 7.47 16.65
C ALA A 61 -2.94 7.97 17.90
N VAL A 62 -1.82 7.33 18.26
CA VAL A 62 -0.96 7.76 19.39
C VAL A 62 -0.26 9.10 19.14
N LYS A 63 -0.04 9.49 17.87
CA LYS A 63 0.60 10.78 17.52
C LYS A 63 -0.35 11.99 17.48
N ILE A 64 -1.66 11.76 17.58
CA ILE A 64 -2.69 12.83 17.49
C ILE A 64 -3.17 13.26 18.90
N ASN A 65 -2.69 12.61 19.97
CA ASN A 65 -2.94 12.98 21.36
C ASN A 65 -1.71 13.60 22.02
#